data_AF-A0A067FQV8-F1
#
_entry.id   AF-A0A067FQV8-F1
#
_cell.length_a   1.000
_cell.length_b   1.000
_cell.length_c   1.000
_cell.angle_alpha   90.00
_cell.angle_beta   90.00
_cell.angle_gamma   90.00
#
_symmetry.space_group_name_H-M   'P 1'
#
loop_
_entity.id
_entity.type
_entity.pdbx_description
1 polymer ?
#
loop_
_entity_poly.entity_id
_entity_poly.type
_entity_poly.pdbx_seq_one_letter_code
_entity_poly.pdbx_strand_id
1 'polypeptide(L)'
;YDAHSGGEREIQRTMLELLNQLDGFDSRGDVKVILATNRIESLDPALLRPGRIDRKIEFPLPDIKTRRRIFQIHTSRMTLADDVNLEEFVMTKDEFSGADIKAICTEAGLLALRERRMK
;
A
#
# COMPACT_ATOMS: atom_id res chain seq x y z
N TYR A 1 -14.33 -8.58 -27.16
CA TYR A 1 -14.68 -8.43 -25.74
C TYR A 1 -16.19 -8.40 -25.65
N ASP A 2 -16.83 -9.57 -25.64
CA ASP A 2 -18.28 -9.66 -25.55
C ASP A 2 -18.69 -9.77 -24.08
N ALA A 3 -19.15 -8.66 -23.51
CA ALA A 3 -19.73 -8.61 -22.18
C ALA A 3 -21.13 -9.27 -22.21
N HIS A 4 -21.25 -10.40 -21.52
CA HIS A 4 -22.45 -11.26 -21.53
C HIS A 4 -23.52 -10.83 -20.52
N SER A 5 -23.23 -9.90 -19.60
CA SER A 5 -24.16 -9.41 -18.58
C SER A 5 -24.34 -7.88 -18.61
N GLY A 6 -25.54 -7.40 -18.29
CA GLY A 6 -25.85 -5.97 -18.22
C GLY A 6 -24.99 -5.20 -17.19
N GLY A 7 -24.61 -5.86 -16.08
CA GLY A 7 -23.78 -5.24 -15.05
C GLY A 7 -22.34 -4.97 -15.49
N GLU A 8 -21.74 -5.88 -16.25
CA GLU A 8 -20.38 -5.67 -16.79
C GLU A 8 -20.33 -4.49 -17.77
N ARG A 9 -21.40 -4.33 -18.56
CA ARG A 9 -21.52 -3.20 -19.50
C ARG A 9 -21.61 -1.85 -18.79
N GLU A 10 -22.23 -1.80 -17.62
CA GLU A 10 -22.34 -0.58 -16.81
C GLU A 10 -20.99 -0.20 -16.16
N ILE A 11 -20.28 -1.19 -15.62
CA ILE A 11 -18.91 -1.02 -15.09
C ILE A 11 -18.00 -0.49 -16.20
N GLN A 12 -18.08 -1.10 -17.38
CA GLN A 12 -17.28 -0.66 -18.54
C GLN A 12 -17.64 0.76 -18.98
N ARG A 13 -18.92 1.12 -19.02
CA ARG A 13 -19.35 2.48 -19.37
C ARG A 13 -18.84 3.52 -18.37
N THR A 14 -18.93 3.22 -17.08
CA THR A 14 -18.42 4.09 -16.02
C THR A 14 -16.90 4.29 -16.13
N MET A 15 -16.16 3.22 -16.45
CA MET A 15 -14.71 3.28 -16.68
C MET A 15 -14.34 4.14 -17.89
N LEU A 16 -15.07 4.00 -19.00
CA LEU A 16 -14.85 4.81 -20.20
C LEU A 16 -15.12 6.29 -19.96
N GLU A 17 -16.13 6.62 -19.15
CA GLU A 17 -16.39 8.02 -18.81
C GLU A 17 -15.28 8.59 -17.92
N LEU A 18 -14.79 7.83 -16.94
CA LEU A 18 -13.62 8.24 -16.16
C LEU A 18 -12.41 8.50 -17.06
N LEU A 19 -12.20 7.67 -18.07
CA LEU A 19 -11.13 7.83 -19.05
C LEU A 19 -11.27 9.12 -19.87
N ASN A 20 -12.48 9.45 -20.30
CA ASN A 20 -12.75 10.69 -21.03
C ASN A 20 -12.47 11.92 -20.17
N GLN A 21 -12.80 11.89 -18.88
CA GLN A 21 -12.54 13.02 -17.96
C GLN A 21 -11.04 13.17 -17.60
N LEU A 22 -10.26 12.10 -17.68
CA LEU A 22 -8.80 12.15 -17.44
C LEU A 22 -8.02 12.73 -18.62
N ASP A 23 -8.48 12.47 -19.85
CA ASP A 23 -7.83 12.82 -21.12
C ASP A 23 -8.43 14.07 -21.79
N GLY A 24 -9.55 14.56 -21.25
CA GLY A 24 -10.58 15.31 -21.97
C GLY A 24 -10.12 16.50 -22.81
N PHE A 25 -10.91 16.75 -23.87
CA PHE A 25 -10.81 17.93 -24.74
C PHE A 25 -11.10 19.25 -24.01
N ASP A 26 -11.75 19.19 -22.85
CA ASP A 26 -12.04 20.35 -22.00
C ASP A 26 -10.89 20.66 -21.04
N SER A 27 -10.67 21.95 -20.76
CA SER A 27 -9.64 22.40 -19.83
C SER A 27 -9.94 21.90 -18.41
N ARG A 28 -9.24 20.84 -17.99
CA ARG A 28 -9.36 20.18 -16.68
C ARG A 28 -9.03 21.07 -15.46
N GLY A 29 -8.49 22.27 -15.69
CA GLY A 29 -7.94 23.12 -14.63
C GLY A 29 -6.70 22.50 -13.96
N ASP A 30 -6.34 22.98 -12.76
CA ASP A 30 -5.21 22.44 -12.00
C ASP A 30 -5.63 21.32 -11.04
N VAL A 31 -6.13 20.21 -11.59
CA VAL A 31 -6.52 19.02 -10.82
C VAL A 31 -5.43 17.95 -10.94
N LYS A 32 -4.89 17.53 -9.80
CA LYS A 32 -3.97 16.37 -9.71
C LYS A 32 -4.75 15.16 -9.22
N VAL A 33 -4.52 14.00 -9.84
CA VAL A 33 -5.16 12.74 -9.45
C VAL A 33 -4.09 11.74 -9.02
N ILE A 34 -4.31 11.10 -7.87
CA ILE A 34 -3.48 10.03 -7.32
C ILE A 34 -4.32 8.76 -7.30
N LEU A 35 -3.80 7.70 -7.90
CA LEU A 35 -4.44 6.39 -7.99
C LEU A 35 -3.57 5.37 -7.26
N ALA A 36 -4.22 4.42 -6.58
CA ALA A 36 -3.55 3.30 -5.92
C ALA A 36 -4.22 1.99 -6.34
N THR A 37 -3.43 0.98 -6.67
CA THR A 37 -3.89 -0.37 -6.98
C THR A 37 -2.86 -1.38 -6.49
N ASN A 38 -3.33 -2.55 -6.05
CA ASN A 38 -2.49 -3.71 -5.76
C ASN A 38 -2.45 -4.69 -6.94
N ARG A 39 -3.21 -4.41 -8.01
CA ARG A 39 -3.33 -5.23 -9.23
C ARG A 39 -3.29 -4.32 -10.44
N ILE A 40 -2.09 -4.06 -10.96
CA ILE A 40 -1.90 -3.19 -12.12
C ILE A 40 -2.23 -3.92 -13.42
N GLU A 41 -2.05 -5.24 -13.43
CA GLU A 41 -2.30 -6.14 -14.56
C GLU A 41 -3.79 -6.30 -14.90
N SER A 42 -4.69 -6.06 -13.94
CA SER A 42 -6.13 -6.09 -14.18
C SER A 42 -6.70 -4.78 -14.72
N LEU A 43 -5.90 -3.71 -14.76
CA LEU A 43 -6.35 -2.42 -15.26
C LEU A 43 -6.33 -2.38 -16.79
N ASP A 44 -7.26 -1.61 -17.37
CA ASP A 44 -7.29 -1.36 -18.80
C ASP A 44 -5.98 -0.65 -19.24
N PRO A 45 -5.22 -1.19 -20.21
CA PRO A 45 -4.03 -0.54 -20.76
C PRO A 45 -4.27 0.88 -21.28
N ALA A 46 -5.52 1.23 -21.64
CA ALA A 46 -5.90 2.57 -22.04
C ALA A 46 -5.75 3.62 -20.91
N LEU A 47 -5.86 3.22 -19.63
CA LEU A 47 -5.57 4.10 -18.48
C LEU A 47 -4.09 4.41 -18.36
N LEU A 48 -3.23 3.46 -18.73
CA LEU A 48 -1.79 3.50 -18.52
C LEU A 48 -1.02 4.25 -19.63
N ARG A 49 -1.75 4.80 -20.62
CA ARG A 49 -1.18 5.58 -21.72
C ARG A 49 -0.71 6.97 -21.22
N PRO A 50 0.45 7.45 -21.70
CA PRO A 50 0.92 8.82 -21.41
C PRO A 50 -0.15 9.86 -21.79
N GLY A 51 -0.32 10.89 -20.95
CA GLY A 51 -1.40 11.89 -21.07
C GLY A 51 -2.56 11.69 -20.07
N ARG A 52 -2.72 10.47 -19.54
CA ARG A 52 -3.70 10.15 -18.47
C ARG A 52 -3.02 9.87 -17.14
N ILE A 53 -2.09 8.90 -17.15
CA ILE A 53 -1.27 8.52 -16.00
C ILE A 53 0.20 8.58 -16.40
N ASP A 54 0.87 9.65 -16.01
CA ASP A 54 2.27 9.91 -16.42
C ASP A 54 3.29 9.26 -15.48
N ARG A 55 2.97 9.14 -14.18
CA ARG A 55 3.88 8.62 -13.17
C ARG A 55 3.33 7.32 -12.58
N LYS A 56 4.12 6.26 -12.70
CA LYS A 56 3.86 4.94 -12.11
C LYS A 56 4.91 4.73 -11.03
N ILE A 57 4.48 4.71 -9.77
CA ILE A 57 5.35 4.51 -8.62
C ILE A 57 5.02 3.13 -8.07
N GLU A 58 5.99 2.22 -8.15
CA GLU A 58 5.88 0.89 -7.59
C GLU A 58 6.34 0.90 -6.14
N PHE A 59 5.60 0.20 -5.28
CA PHE A 59 5.92 0.01 -3.87
C PHE A 59 6.32 -1.45 -3.65
N PRO A 60 7.62 -1.78 -3.76
CA PRO A 60 8.08 -3.14 -3.47
C PRO A 60 8.01 -3.42 -1.97
N LEU A 61 8.16 -4.70 -1.63
CA LEU A 61 8.38 -5.09 -0.24
C LEU A 61 9.65 -4.43 0.33
N PRO A 62 9.66 -4.09 1.63
CA PRO A 62 10.78 -3.39 2.24
C PRO A 62 12.04 -4.25 2.27
N ASP A 63 13.16 -3.64 1.91
CA ASP A 63 14.49 -4.23 2.08
C ASP A 63 14.89 -4.28 3.56
N ILE A 64 16.00 -4.97 3.88
CA ILE A 64 16.48 -5.14 5.26
C ILE A 64 16.67 -3.78 5.95
N LYS A 65 17.21 -2.77 5.25
CA LYS A 65 17.44 -1.43 5.80
C LYS A 65 16.13 -0.72 6.11
N THR A 66 15.16 -0.79 5.19
CA THR A 66 13.83 -0.20 5.33
C THR A 66 13.03 -0.92 6.41
N ARG A 67 13.09 -2.25 6.50
CA ARG A 67 12.48 -3.03 7.60
C ARG A 67 13.01 -2.58 8.95
N ARG A 68 14.34 -2.47 9.10
CA ARG A 68 14.95 -1.93 10.33
C ARG A 68 14.39 -0.56 10.69
N ARG A 69 14.22 0.31 9.69
CA ARG A 69 13.65 1.65 9.90
C ARG A 69 12.18 1.60 10.31
N ILE A 70 11.39 0.73 9.70
CA ILE A 70 9.97 0.54 10.03
C ILE A 70 9.83 0.02 11.47
N PHE A 71 10.62 -0.97 11.86
CA PHE A 71 10.68 -1.46 13.25
C PHE A 71 11.03 -0.32 14.21
N GLN A 72 12.09 0.44 13.95
CA GLN A 72 12.47 1.60 14.76
C GLN A 72 11.34 2.62 14.90
N ILE A 73 10.58 2.91 13.83
CA ILE A 73 9.48 3.86 13.88
C ILE A 73 8.36 3.33 14.79
N HIS A 74 7.95 2.07 14.62
CA HIS A 74 6.86 1.50 15.40
C HIS A 74 7.23 1.23 16.85
N THR A 75 8.49 0.91 17.14
CA THR A 75 8.97 0.70 18.51
C THR A 75 9.42 2.00 19.20
N SER A 76 9.59 3.11 18.49
CA SER A 76 10.06 4.40 19.07
C SER A 76 9.22 4.93 20.23
N ARG A 77 7.94 4.53 20.31
CA ARG A 77 7.01 4.93 21.39
C ARG A 77 6.76 3.82 22.41
N MET A 78 7.44 2.69 22.29
CA MET A 78 7.31 1.53 23.18
C MET A 78 8.52 1.47 24.10
N THR A 79 8.30 1.04 25.35
CA THR A 79 9.40 0.66 26.24
C THR A 79 9.87 -0.74 25.85
N LEU A 80 11.04 -0.83 25.21
CA LEU A 80 11.68 -2.10 24.90
C LEU A 80 12.58 -2.51 26.07
N ALA A 81 12.52 -3.78 26.45
CA ALA A 81 13.46 -4.36 27.41
C ALA A 81 14.84 -4.57 26.76
N ASP A 82 15.90 -4.60 27.60
CA ASP A 82 17.29 -4.70 27.15
C ASP A 82 17.61 -6.02 26.42
N ASP A 83 16.77 -7.04 26.58
CA ASP A 83 16.87 -8.35 25.94
C ASP A 83 16.23 -8.38 24.53
N VAL A 84 15.58 -7.30 24.09
CA VAL A 84 14.91 -7.25 22.78
C VAL A 84 15.88 -6.83 21.69
N ASN A 85 16.28 -7.79 20.85
CA ASN A 85 17.11 -7.54 19.67
C ASN A 85 16.27 -7.42 18.39
N LEU A 86 16.03 -6.19 17.92
CA LEU A 86 15.29 -5.94 16.68
C LEU A 86 15.97 -6.51 15.42
N GLU A 87 17.28 -6.73 15.46
CA GLU A 87 18.03 -7.21 14.30
C GLU A 87 17.65 -8.65 13.92
N GLU A 88 17.25 -9.48 14.89
CA GLU A 88 16.80 -10.86 14.66
C GLU A 88 15.53 -10.89 13.80
N PHE A 89 14.56 -10.02 14.12
CA PHE A 89 13.32 -9.88 13.35
C PHE A 89 13.58 -9.30 11.95
N VAL A 90 14.51 -8.34 11.85
CA VAL A 90 14.87 -7.70 10.57
C VAL A 90 15.55 -8.68 9.61
N MET A 91 16.41 -9.57 10.13
CA MET A 91 17.18 -10.54 9.35
C MET A 91 16.43 -11.83 9.01
N THR A 92 15.20 -11.98 9.52
CA THR A 92 14.34 -13.11 9.17
C THR A 92 14.09 -13.14 7.65
N LYS A 93 14.03 -14.34 7.06
CA LYS A 93 13.82 -14.54 5.61
C LYS A 93 12.38 -14.26 5.16
N ASP A 94 11.49 -13.95 6.08
CA ASP A 94 10.08 -13.72 5.82
C ASP A 94 9.86 -12.39 5.10
N GLU A 95 8.91 -12.42 4.18
CA GLU A 95 8.47 -11.27 3.38
C GLU A 95 7.47 -10.42 4.17
N PHE A 96 7.96 -9.65 5.12
CA PHE A 96 7.11 -8.74 5.89
C PHE A 96 6.77 -7.47 5.12
N SER A 97 5.48 -7.16 5.02
CA SER A 97 5.03 -5.82 4.68
C SER A 97 5.18 -4.87 5.88
N GLY A 98 5.15 -3.55 5.63
CA GLY A 98 5.14 -2.57 6.72
C GLY A 98 3.92 -2.72 7.64
N ALA A 99 2.80 -3.24 7.13
CA ALA A 99 1.61 -3.52 7.92
C ALA A 99 1.85 -4.69 8.89
N ASP A 100 2.53 -5.74 8.46
CA ASP A 100 2.85 -6.90 9.30
C ASP A 100 3.79 -6.51 10.44
N ILE A 101 4.82 -5.70 10.15
CA ILE A 101 5.74 -5.18 11.18
C ILE A 101 4.98 -4.39 12.24
N LYS A 102 4.04 -3.52 11.82
CA LYS A 102 3.18 -2.78 12.73
C LYS A 102 2.31 -3.70 13.57
N ALA A 103 1.72 -4.73 12.96
CA ALA A 103 0.88 -5.70 13.66
C ALA A 103 1.67 -6.44 14.75
N ILE A 104 2.87 -6.94 14.41
CA ILE A 104 3.78 -7.60 15.36
C ILE A 104 4.08 -6.69 16.56
N CYS A 105 4.45 -5.43 16.31
CA CYS A 105 4.75 -4.48 17.39
C CYS A 105 3.51 -4.20 18.25
N THR A 106 2.34 -4.09 17.64
CA THR A 106 1.08 -3.80 18.35
C THR A 106 0.65 -4.97 19.23
N GLU A 107 0.72 -6.20 18.70
CA GLU A 107 0.41 -7.42 19.44
C GLU A 107 1.37 -7.64 20.61
N ALA A 108 2.68 -7.41 20.41
CA ALA A 108 3.67 -7.49 21.49
C ALA A 108 3.33 -6.52 22.64
N GLY A 109 2.94 -5.28 22.31
CA GLY A 109 2.49 -4.30 23.31
C GLY A 109 1.21 -4.74 24.05
N LEU A 110 0.25 -5.33 23.34
CA LEU A 110 -0.99 -5.83 23.94
C LEU A 110 -0.73 -7.00 24.90
N LEU A 111 0.18 -7.91 24.54
CA LEU A 111 0.60 -9.02 25.41
C LEU A 111 1.27 -8.50 26.68
N ALA A 112 2.17 -7.51 26.58
CA ALA A 112 2.80 -6.89 27.74
C ALA A 112 1.79 -6.25 28.69
N LEU A 113 0.78 -5.55 28.15
CA LEU A 113 -0.32 -4.98 28.94
C LEU A 113 -1.17 -6.06 29.62
N ARG A 114 -1.46 -7.16 28.93
CA ARG A 114 -2.21 -8.29 29.47
C ARG A 114 -1.52 -8.91 30.68
N GLU A 115 -0.20 -8.98 30.65
CA GLU A 115 0.65 -9.49 31.74
C GLU A 115 0.99 -8.44 32.81
N ARG A 116 0.46 -7.21 32.67
CA ARG A 116 0.73 -6.05 33.55
C ARG A 116 2.23 -5.69 33.64
N ARG A 117 2.99 -5.95 32.57
CA ARG A 117 4.39 -5.58 32.46
C ARG A 117 4.46 -4.16 31.88
N MET A 118 4.63 -3.16 32.75
CA MET A 118 4.79 -1.74 32.38
C MET A 118 6.06 -1.14 33.01
N LYS A 119 7.17 -1.85 32.91
CA LYS A 119 8.49 -1.32 33.28
C LYS A 119 9.38 -1.30 32.07
#